data_AF-A0A1Q3SWE1-F1
#
_entry.id   AF-A0A1Q3SWE1-F1
#
_cell.length_a   1.000
_cell.length_b   1.000
_cell.length_c   1.000
_cell.angle_alpha   90.00
_cell.angle_beta   90.00
_cell.angle_gamma   90.00
#
_symmetry.space_group_name_H-M   'P 1'
#
loop_
_entity.id
_entity.type
_entity.pdbx_description
1 polymer ?
#
loop_
_entity_poly.entity_id
_entity_poly.type
_entity_poly.pdbx_seq_one_letter_code
_entity_poly.pdbx_strand_id
1 'polypeptide(L)'
;MRKLYPIFVLLGLSTTCYANQEYKIEKVLHNGDYIINGLHWKPQTSCAVLRKGDKIKFLNKKANGKCVSTTVLHDASNSTCDLWCEDSRSDG
;
A
#
# COMPACT_ATOMS: atom_id res chain seq x y z
N MET A 1 58.30 -18.76 6.60
CA MET A 1 57.52 -17.77 5.83
C MET A 1 56.07 -17.82 6.30
N ARG A 2 55.62 -16.83 7.07
CA ARG A 2 54.27 -16.80 7.68
C ARG A 2 53.45 -15.76 6.93
N LYS A 3 52.59 -16.19 6.01
CA LYS A 3 51.71 -15.30 5.22
C LYS A 3 50.58 -14.80 6.13
N LEU A 4 50.67 -13.54 6.55
CA LEU A 4 49.56 -12.81 7.16
C LEU A 4 48.72 -12.22 6.03
N TYR A 5 47.50 -12.73 5.84
CA TYR A 5 46.52 -12.13 4.93
C TYR A 5 45.62 -11.18 5.73
N PRO A 6 45.50 -9.90 5.35
CA PRO A 6 44.57 -8.99 6.01
C PRO A 6 43.15 -9.36 5.58
N ILE A 7 42.34 -9.81 6.54
CA ILE A 7 40.91 -10.00 6.34
C ILE A 7 40.30 -8.59 6.26
N PHE A 8 40.13 -8.10 5.04
CA PHE A 8 39.33 -6.91 4.76
C PHE A 8 37.85 -7.28 4.99
N VAL A 9 37.37 -7.11 6.22
CA VAL A 9 35.94 -7.22 6.54
C VAL A 9 35.25 -5.97 5.99
N LEU A 10 34.88 -6.02 4.72
CA LEU A 10 33.92 -5.08 4.12
C LEU A 10 32.54 -5.37 4.71
N LEU A 11 32.24 -4.72 5.83
CA LEU A 11 30.90 -4.59 6.39
C LEU A 11 30.04 -3.81 5.38
N GLY A 12 29.35 -4.54 4.51
CA GLY A 12 28.38 -3.98 3.57
C GLY A 12 27.22 -3.36 4.32
N LEU A 13 27.17 -2.02 4.36
CA LEU A 13 25.95 -1.29 4.71
C LEU A 13 24.89 -1.62 3.67
N SER A 14 24.00 -2.55 4.03
CA SER A 14 22.81 -2.86 3.26
C SER A 14 21.81 -1.73 3.49
N THR A 15 21.83 -0.70 2.64
CA THR A 15 20.83 0.36 2.69
C THR A 15 19.50 -0.21 2.18
N THR A 16 18.63 -0.65 3.09
CA THR A 16 17.26 -1.03 2.72
C THR A 16 16.49 0.24 2.36
N CYS A 17 16.40 0.56 1.08
CA CYS A 17 15.45 1.55 0.57
C CYS A 17 14.03 1.03 0.84
N TYR A 18 13.37 1.56 1.88
CA TYR A 18 11.93 1.43 2.02
C TYR A 18 11.28 2.29 0.94
N ALA A 19 10.92 1.67 -0.17
CA ALA A 19 10.13 2.32 -1.22
C ALA A 19 8.79 2.77 -0.61
N ASN A 20 8.45 4.05 -0.79
CA ASN A 20 7.12 4.54 -0.49
C ASN A 20 6.14 3.83 -1.44
N GLN A 21 5.35 2.90 -0.92
CA GLN A 21 4.50 2.06 -1.75
C GLN A 21 3.30 2.87 -2.25
N GLU A 22 3.36 3.29 -3.52
CA GLU A 22 2.21 3.85 -4.23
C GLU A 22 1.35 2.72 -4.81
N TYR A 23 0.05 2.81 -4.62
CA TYR A 23 -0.93 1.85 -5.12
C TYR A 23 -1.81 2.51 -6.18
N LYS A 24 -2.37 1.70 -7.07
CA LYS A 24 -3.31 2.18 -8.10
C LYS A 24 -4.66 1.54 -7.90
N ILE A 25 -5.72 2.29 -8.22
CA ILE A 25 -7.06 1.72 -8.34
C ILE A 25 -7.09 0.82 -9.59
N GLU A 26 -7.20 -0.48 -9.39
CA GLU A 26 -7.23 -1.46 -10.49
C GLU A 26 -8.58 -1.47 -11.20
N LYS A 27 -9.66 -1.40 -10.40
CA LYS A 27 -11.04 -1.39 -10.87
C LYS A 27 -11.91 -0.54 -9.95
N VAL A 28 -12.92 0.09 -10.54
CA VAL A 28 -14.06 0.69 -9.84
C VAL A 28 -15.26 -0.18 -10.19
N LEU A 29 -15.91 -0.75 -9.17
CA LEU A 29 -17.07 -1.60 -9.30
C LEU A 29 -18.35 -0.76 -9.49
N HIS A 30 -19.41 -1.37 -10.00
CA HIS A 30 -20.65 -0.65 -10.33
C HIS A 30 -21.35 -0.05 -9.10
N ASN A 31 -21.09 -0.61 -7.91
CA ASN A 31 -21.61 -0.15 -6.63
C ASN A 31 -20.75 0.96 -5.98
N GLY A 32 -19.67 1.40 -6.62
CA GLY A 32 -18.75 2.42 -6.09
C GLY A 32 -17.58 1.87 -5.28
N ASP A 33 -17.45 0.55 -5.16
CA ASP A 33 -16.33 -0.08 -4.46
C ASP A 33 -15.08 -0.16 -5.35
N TYR A 34 -13.92 -0.37 -4.73
CA TYR A 34 -12.62 -0.34 -5.40
C TYR A 34 -11.87 -1.64 -5.24
N ILE A 35 -11.17 -2.04 -6.30
CA ILE A 35 -10.16 -3.10 -6.23
C ILE A 35 -8.78 -2.45 -6.20
N ILE A 36 -8.04 -2.68 -5.12
CA ILE A 36 -6.72 -2.11 -4.89
C ILE A 36 -5.80 -3.21 -4.39
N ASN A 37 -4.73 -3.49 -5.14
CA ASN A 37 -3.80 -4.58 -4.87
C ASN A 37 -4.51 -5.95 -4.73
N GLY A 38 -5.51 -6.19 -5.59
CA GLY A 38 -6.35 -7.39 -5.56
C GLY A 38 -7.34 -7.50 -4.38
N LEU A 39 -7.41 -6.53 -3.48
CA LEU A 39 -8.36 -6.52 -2.35
C LEU A 39 -9.58 -5.66 -2.63
N HIS A 40 -10.72 -6.01 -2.01
CA HIS A 40 -11.98 -5.28 -2.10
C HIS A 40 -12.08 -4.19 -1.03
N TRP A 41 -12.35 -2.96 -1.46
CA TRP A 41 -12.40 -1.78 -0.60
C TRP A 41 -13.67 -0.99 -0.82
N LYS A 42 -14.41 -0.74 0.26
CA LYS A 42 -15.63 0.05 0.26
C LYS A 42 -15.34 1.47 0.76
N PRO A 43 -15.69 2.52 0.01
CA PRO A 43 -15.56 3.89 0.49
C PRO A 43 -16.55 4.22 1.60
N GLN A 44 -16.10 5.02 2.55
CA GLN A 44 -17.02 5.76 3.43
C GLN A 44 -17.70 6.91 2.67
N THR A 45 -18.84 7.36 3.21
CA THR A 45 -19.74 8.34 2.58
C THR A 45 -19.13 9.71 2.28
N SER A 46 -17.96 10.04 2.82
CA SER A 46 -17.28 11.33 2.64
C SER A 46 -16.09 11.30 1.68
N CYS A 47 -15.95 10.26 0.85
CA CYS A 47 -14.82 10.11 -0.05
C CYS A 47 -14.99 10.85 -1.39
N ALA A 48 -13.92 11.52 -1.84
CA ALA A 48 -13.81 11.96 -3.23
C ALA A 48 -13.86 10.77 -4.18
N VAL A 49 -14.46 10.95 -5.37
CA VAL A 49 -14.60 9.88 -6.36
C VAL A 49 -13.23 9.51 -6.92
N LEU A 50 -12.81 8.27 -6.69
CA LEU A 50 -11.59 7.70 -7.26
C LEU A 50 -11.91 6.99 -8.58
N ARG A 51 -11.00 7.07 -9.55
CA ARG A 51 -11.12 6.47 -10.87
C ARG A 51 -10.10 5.36 -11.04
N LYS A 52 -10.39 4.45 -11.97
CA LYS A 52 -9.43 3.43 -12.38
C LYS A 52 -8.13 4.08 -12.86
N GLY A 53 -7.01 3.63 -12.32
CA GLY A 53 -5.67 4.15 -12.63
C GLY A 53 -5.20 5.26 -11.69
N ASP A 54 -6.09 5.83 -10.86
CA ASP A 54 -5.71 6.84 -9.87
C ASP A 54 -4.69 6.26 -8.89
N LYS A 55 -3.72 7.10 -8.53
CA LYS A 55 -2.67 6.75 -7.58
C LYS A 55 -3.10 7.14 -6.17
N ILE A 56 -2.94 6.22 -5.25
CA ILE A 56 -3.22 6.42 -3.84
C ILE A 56 -2.06 5.96 -2.97
N LYS A 57 -2.01 6.52 -1.76
CA LYS A 57 -1.05 6.14 -0.71
C LYS A 57 -1.82 5.73 0.53
N PHE A 58 -1.54 4.54 1.07
CA PHE A 58 -2.08 4.15 2.37
C PHE A 58 -1.39 4.97 3.46
N LEU A 59 -2.16 5.75 4.21
CA LEU A 59 -1.63 6.50 5.35
C LEU A 59 -1.37 5.58 6.54
N ASN A 60 -2.13 4.48 6.65
CA ASN A 60 -1.90 3.45 7.66
C ASN A 60 -1.02 2.33 7.11
N LYS A 61 0.20 2.19 7.65
CA LYS A 61 1.17 1.14 7.27
C LYS A 61 0.62 -0.28 7.45
N LYS A 62 -0.43 -0.48 8.25
CA LYS A 62 -1.07 -1.79 8.45
C LYS A 62 -1.80 -2.30 7.20
N ALA A 63 -2.23 -1.39 6.31
CA ALA A 63 -2.98 -1.74 5.10
C ALA A 63 -2.11 -2.21 3.93
N ASN A 64 -0.77 -2.16 4.06
CA ASN A 64 0.16 -2.62 3.04
C ASN A 64 0.05 -4.14 2.83
N GLY A 65 -0.89 -4.56 1.98
CA GLY A 65 -1.14 -5.96 1.62
C GLY A 65 -1.95 -6.76 2.65
N LYS A 66 -2.53 -6.11 3.66
CA LYS A 66 -3.45 -6.76 4.62
C LYS A 66 -4.81 -6.10 4.54
N CYS A 67 -5.86 -6.91 4.63
CA CYS A 67 -7.23 -6.41 4.62
C CYS A 67 -7.59 -5.79 5.97
N VAL A 68 -7.34 -4.48 6.10
CA VAL A 68 -7.60 -3.71 7.31
C VAL A 68 -8.13 -2.35 6.89
N SER A 69 -9.25 -1.92 7.46
CA SER A 69 -9.80 -0.57 7.21
C SER A 69 -8.75 0.52 7.44
N THR A 70 -8.69 1.48 6.53
CA THR A 70 -7.57 2.43 6.43
C THR A 70 -7.98 3.73 5.77
N THR A 71 -7.22 4.77 6.05
CA THR A 71 -7.26 6.03 5.30
C THR A 71 -6.28 5.98 4.13
N VAL A 72 -6.73 6.39 2.95
CA VAL A 72 -5.91 6.57 1.74
C VAL A 72 -5.83 8.04 1.38
N LEU A 73 -4.69 8.45 0.83
CA LEU A 73 -4.48 9.77 0.24
C LEU A 73 -4.52 9.64 -1.28
N HIS A 74 -5.38 10.40 -1.95
CA HIS A 74 -5.39 10.53 -3.40
C HIS A 74 -4.30 11.50 -3.84
N ASP A 75 -3.36 11.04 -4.68
CA ASP A 75 -2.17 11.82 -5.05
C ASP A 75 -2.52 13.06 -5.90
N ALA A 76 -3.56 12.97 -6.76
CA ALA A 76 -3.92 14.06 -7.67
C ALA A 76 -4.67 15.21 -6.98
N SER A 77 -5.61 14.91 -6.08
CA SER A 77 -6.40 15.92 -5.36
C SER A 77 -5.89 16.22 -3.96
N ASN A 78 -4.87 15.49 -3.49
CA ASN A 78 -4.36 15.54 -2.12
C ASN A 78 -5.46 15.36 -1.05
N SER A 79 -6.53 14.64 -1.39
CA SER A 79 -7.68 14.40 -0.51
C SER A 79 -7.57 13.04 0.17
N THR A 80 -7.98 12.95 1.43
CA THR A 80 -8.02 11.68 2.16
C THR A 80 -9.39 11.02 2.08
N CYS A 81 -9.44 9.70 2.12
CA CYS A 81 -10.66 8.91 2.12
C CYS A 81 -10.47 7.68 3.01
N ASP A 82 -11.47 7.39 3.84
CA ASP A 82 -11.50 6.17 4.64
C ASP A 82 -12.14 5.03 3.86
N LEU A 83 -11.41 3.93 3.75
CA LEU A 83 -11.83 2.71 3.06
C LEU A 83 -11.98 1.58 4.07
N TRP A 84 -13.09 0.86 4.00
CA TRP A 84 -13.28 -0.41 4.69
C TRP A 84 -12.81 -1.54 3.81
N CYS A 85 -11.96 -2.40 4.36
CA CYS A 85 -11.59 -3.61 3.65
C CYS A 85 -12.62 -4.70 3.94
N GLU A 86 -13.13 -5.33 2.88
CA GLU A 86 -14.01 -6.49 3.00
C GLU A 86 -13.18 -7.73 2.71
N ASP A 87 -12.78 -8.46 3.77
CA ASP A 87 -12.07 -9.72 3.61
C ASP A 87 -13.11 -10.80 3.25
N SER A 88 -12.96 -11.40 2.08
CA SER A 88 -13.81 -12.51 1.62
C SER A 88 -13.70 -13.76 2.51
N ARG A 89 -12.82 -13.76 3.52
CA ARG A 89 -12.69 -14.82 4.55
C ARG A 89 -13.35 -14.50 5.89
N SER A 90 -14.08 -13.38 6.01
CA SER A 90 -14.78 -13.02 7.26
C SER A 90 -16.22 -13.53 7.35
N ASP A 91 -16.73 -14.17 6.30
CA ASP A 91 -17.93 -15.00 6.39
C ASP A 91 -17.53 -16.35 7.02
N GLY A 92 -17.81 -16.47 8.32
CA GLY A 92 -17.50 -17.65 9.14
C GLY A 92 -18.16 -18.94 8.65
#